data_AF-A8WMH7-F1
#
_entry.id   AF-A8WMH7-F1
#
_cell.length_a   1.000
_cell.length_b   1.000
_cell.length_c   1.000
_cell.angle_alpha   90.00
_cell.angle_beta   90.00
_cell.angle_gamma   90.00
#
_symmetry.space_group_name_H-M   'P 1'
#
loop_
_entity.id
_entity.type
_entity.pdbx_description
1 polymer ?
#
loop_
_entity_poly.entity_id
_entity_poly.type
_entity_poly.pdbx_seq_one_letter_code
_entity_poly.pdbx_strand_id
1 'polypeptide(L)'
;MVQSKEENISDLFVDVELKLDTIIRTFNDAGKTFESSEWAKEKKLTLRKFDVMVRLAEGENEVAKNLLIKNLESCMTRLRLVLKLAGSGIFVLFGGPGNLFPIPGFLVHIFKGTPHAKH
;
A
#
# COMPACT_ATOMS: atom_id res chain seq x y z
N MET A 1 -6.91 1.37 30.30
CA MET A 1 -7.79 0.52 29.47
C MET A 1 -6.89 -0.25 28.50
N VAL A 2 -7.01 -1.58 28.45
CA VAL A 2 -6.34 -2.38 27.41
C VAL A 2 -7.15 -2.20 26.14
N GLN A 3 -6.54 -1.64 25.10
CA GLN A 3 -7.20 -1.45 23.80
C GLN A 3 -7.67 -2.80 23.26
N SER A 4 -8.89 -2.87 22.76
CA SER A 4 -9.40 -4.10 22.16
C SER A 4 -8.66 -4.39 20.85
N LYS A 5 -8.57 -5.67 20.45
CA LYS A 5 -7.96 -6.02 19.15
C LYS A 5 -8.74 -5.44 17.98
N GLU A 6 -10.05 -5.28 18.12
CA GLU A 6 -10.91 -4.70 17.10
C GLU A 6 -10.64 -3.20 16.93
N GLU A 7 -10.48 -2.46 18.04
CA GLU A 7 -10.01 -1.06 17.99
C GLU A 7 -8.63 -0.97 17.34
N ASN A 8 -7.69 -1.85 17.72
CA ASN A 8 -6.35 -1.84 17.13
C ASN A 8 -6.38 -2.14 15.61
N ILE A 9 -7.22 -3.09 15.17
CA ILE A 9 -7.44 -3.38 13.75
C ILE A 9 -8.01 -2.14 13.04
N SER A 10 -9.01 -1.48 13.63
CA SER A 10 -9.62 -0.26 13.08
C SER A 10 -8.59 0.85 12.93
N ASP A 11 -7.82 1.13 13.97
CA ASP A 11 -6.77 2.17 13.95
C ASP A 11 -5.71 1.88 12.89
N LEU A 12 -5.20 0.64 12.85
CA LEU A 12 -4.22 0.22 11.85
C LEU A 12 -4.77 0.30 10.42
N PHE A 13 -6.04 -0.01 10.21
CA PHE A 13 -6.68 0.09 8.90
C PHE A 13 -6.76 1.55 8.42
N VAL A 14 -7.22 2.46 9.29
CA VAL A 14 -7.26 3.89 9.01
C VAL A 14 -5.86 4.43 8.70
N ASP A 15 -4.86 4.02 9.48
CA ASP A 15 -3.46 4.39 9.27
C ASP A 15 -2.93 3.93 7.89
N VAL A 16 -3.25 2.69 7.48
CA VAL A 16 -2.89 2.17 6.15
C VAL A 16 -3.51 3.02 5.05
N GLU A 17 -4.80 3.35 5.17
CA GLU A 17 -5.50 4.19 4.19
C GLU A 17 -4.85 5.58 4.08
N LEU A 18 -4.62 6.25 5.19
CA LEU A 18 -4.00 7.58 5.22
C LEU A 18 -2.58 7.57 4.61
N LYS A 19 -1.81 6.50 4.84
CA LYS A 19 -0.47 6.37 4.25
C LYS A 19 -0.52 6.13 2.75
N LEU A 20 -1.47 5.33 2.25
CA LEU A 20 -1.69 5.16 0.82
C LEU A 20 -2.05 6.49 0.15
N ASP A 21 -2.94 7.27 0.75
CA ASP A 21 -3.31 8.61 0.23
C ASP A 21 -2.13 9.58 0.25
N THR A 22 -1.30 9.52 1.30
CA THR A 22 -0.09 10.33 1.38
C THR A 22 0.87 9.98 0.24
N ILE A 23 1.07 8.69 -0.06
CA ILE A 23 1.93 8.24 -1.17
C ILE A 23 1.39 8.77 -2.50
N ILE A 24 0.10 8.57 -2.77
CA ILE A 24 -0.54 9.05 -4.01
C ILE A 24 -0.33 10.56 -4.18
N ARG A 25 -0.54 11.34 -3.11
CA ARG A 25 -0.33 12.79 -3.12
C ARG A 25 1.13 13.15 -3.36
N THR A 26 2.08 12.53 -2.64
CA THR A 26 3.52 12.78 -2.82
C THR A 26 3.97 12.55 -4.25
N PHE A 27 3.46 11.51 -4.91
CA PHE A 27 3.81 11.21 -6.29
C PHE A 27 3.13 12.19 -7.28
N ASN A 28 1.88 12.59 -7.02
CA ASN A 28 1.21 13.64 -7.79
C ASN A 28 1.95 14.98 -7.70
N ASP A 29 2.32 15.41 -6.49
CA ASP A 29 3.03 16.68 -6.25
C ASP A 29 4.41 16.70 -6.94
N ALA A 30 5.03 15.53 -7.09
CA ALA A 30 6.29 15.35 -7.81
C ALA A 30 6.13 15.20 -9.34
N GLY A 31 4.92 15.36 -9.89
CA GLY A 31 4.64 15.19 -11.32
C GLY A 31 4.71 13.75 -11.83
N LYS A 32 4.70 12.75 -10.93
CA LYS A 32 4.76 11.31 -11.23
C LYS A 32 3.36 10.74 -11.42
N THR A 33 2.68 11.20 -12.47
CA THR A 33 1.27 10.89 -12.75
C THR A 33 1.02 9.40 -12.99
N PHE A 34 1.93 8.71 -13.68
CA PHE A 34 1.84 7.27 -13.91
C PHE A 34 1.93 6.50 -12.60
N GLU A 35 2.94 6.79 -11.78
CA GLU A 35 3.13 6.09 -10.53
C GLU A 35 2.00 6.37 -9.54
N SER A 36 1.50 7.61 -9.48
CA SER A 36 0.30 7.95 -8.71
C SER A 36 -0.92 7.12 -9.12
N SER A 37 -1.15 6.94 -10.43
CA SER A 37 -2.23 6.09 -10.95
C SER A 37 -2.10 4.62 -10.54
N GLU A 38 -0.88 4.07 -10.59
CA GLU A 38 -0.63 2.70 -10.13
C GLU A 38 -0.85 2.57 -8.61
N TRP A 39 -0.45 3.57 -7.82
CA TRP A 39 -0.72 3.62 -6.39
C TRP A 39 -2.20 3.75 -6.05
N ALA A 40 -2.99 4.45 -6.86
CA ALA A 40 -4.44 4.49 -6.72
C ALA A 40 -5.09 3.11 -6.94
N LYS A 41 -4.58 2.34 -7.92
CA LYS A 41 -5.01 0.95 -8.13
C LYS A 41 -4.62 0.07 -6.95
N GLU A 42 -3.40 0.20 -6.44
CA GLU A 42 -2.91 -0.54 -5.29
C GLU A 42 -3.73 -0.23 -4.02
N LYS A 43 -4.07 1.04 -3.78
CA LYS A 43 -4.97 1.45 -2.68
C LYS A 43 -6.28 0.66 -2.75
N LYS A 44 -6.94 0.67 -3.92
CA LYS A 44 -8.22 -0.03 -4.09
C LYS A 44 -8.12 -1.54 -3.81
N LEU A 45 -7.05 -2.19 -4.29
CA LEU A 45 -6.84 -3.62 -4.09
C LEU A 45 -6.51 -3.96 -2.64
N THR A 46 -5.63 -3.18 -2.01
CA THR A 46 -5.21 -3.36 -0.62
C THR A 46 -6.39 -3.20 0.35
N LEU A 47 -7.17 -2.13 0.21
CA LEU A 47 -8.33 -1.90 1.07
C LEU A 47 -9.39 -2.99 0.90
N ARG A 48 -9.66 -3.42 -0.35
CA ARG A 48 -10.58 -4.55 -0.59
C ARG A 48 -10.10 -5.85 0.05
N LYS A 49 -8.80 -6.12 0.01
CA LYS A 49 -8.21 -7.32 0.63
C LYS A 49 -8.39 -7.28 2.15
N PHE A 50 -8.13 -6.13 2.77
CA PHE A 50 -8.31 -5.98 4.21
C PHE A 50 -9.78 -6.02 4.63
N ASP A 51 -10.72 -5.45 3.86
CA ASP A 51 -12.16 -5.56 4.14
C ASP A 51 -12.61 -7.04 4.22
N VAL A 52 -12.13 -7.89 3.30
CA VAL A 52 -12.40 -9.33 3.36
C VAL A 52 -11.81 -9.97 4.63
N MET A 53 -10.60 -9.59 5.03
CA MET A 53 -9.98 -10.13 6.25
C MET A 53 -10.66 -9.64 7.52
N VAL A 54 -11.15 -8.40 7.56
CA VAL A 54 -11.92 -7.85 8.68
C VAL A 54 -13.17 -8.70 8.90
N ARG A 55 -13.95 -8.97 7.84
CA ARG A 55 -15.13 -9.85 7.92
C ARG A 55 -14.81 -11.25 8.43
N LEU A 56 -13.64 -11.80 8.08
CA LEU A 56 -13.18 -13.10 8.58
C LEU A 56 -12.72 -13.06 10.04
N ALA A 57 -12.37 -11.88 10.54
CA ALA A 57 -11.87 -11.63 11.89
C ALA A 57 -12.95 -11.14 12.87
N GLU A 58 -14.18 -10.93 12.41
CA GLU A 58 -15.33 -10.58 13.26
C GLU A 58 -15.65 -11.70 14.28
N GLY A 59 -16.17 -11.31 15.44
CA GLY A 59 -16.56 -12.24 16.51
C GLY A 59 -15.37 -12.82 17.28
N GLU A 60 -15.48 -14.07 17.75
CA GLU A 60 -14.49 -14.70 18.63
C GLU A 60 -13.29 -15.33 17.90
N ASN A 61 -13.10 -15.03 16.60
CA ASN A 61 -12.02 -15.60 15.81
C ASN A 61 -10.68 -14.89 16.06
N GLU A 62 -10.08 -15.17 17.23
CA GLU A 62 -8.83 -14.57 17.67
C GLU A 62 -7.62 -14.86 16.75
N VAL A 63 -7.64 -16.00 16.05
CA VAL A 63 -6.58 -16.36 15.09
C VAL A 63 -6.65 -15.45 13.87
N ALA A 64 -7.85 -15.21 13.33
CA ALA A 64 -8.04 -14.30 12.20
C ALA A 64 -7.71 -12.85 12.59
N LYS A 65 -8.10 -12.40 13.79
CA LYS A 65 -7.70 -11.07 14.33
C LYS A 65 -6.20 -10.90 14.39
N ASN A 66 -5.48 -11.87 14.96
CA ASN A 66 -4.01 -11.82 15.06
C ASN A 66 -3.34 -11.81 13.68
N LEU A 67 -3.86 -12.59 12.72
CA LEU A 67 -3.34 -12.62 11.35
C LEU A 67 -3.57 -11.28 10.64
N LEU A 68 -4.75 -10.69 10.80
CA LEU A 68 -5.08 -9.38 10.25
C LEU A 68 -4.17 -8.29 10.80
N ILE A 69 -3.96 -8.24 12.12
CA ILE A 69 -3.04 -7.29 12.75
C ILE A 69 -1.64 -7.41 12.13
N LYS A 70 -1.09 -8.63 12.04
CA LYS A 70 0.23 -8.86 11.43
C LYS A 70 0.29 -8.38 9.97
N ASN A 71 -0.76 -8.61 9.20
CA ASN A 71 -0.83 -8.17 7.80
C ASN A 71 -0.90 -6.65 7.68
N LEU A 72 -1.67 -5.98 8.56
CA LEU A 72 -1.75 -4.52 8.63
C LEU A 72 -0.41 -3.90 9.04
N GLU A 73 0.25 -4.42 10.07
CA GLU A 73 1.57 -3.97 10.52
C GLU A 73 2.65 -4.15 9.43
N SER A 74 2.62 -5.29 8.73
CA SER A 74 3.51 -5.55 7.59
C SER A 74 3.26 -4.55 6.46
N CYS A 75 1.99 -4.26 6.15
CA CYS A 75 1.62 -3.25 5.16
C CYS A 75 2.13 -1.86 5.56
N MET A 76 1.87 -1.44 6.79
CA MET A 76 2.35 -0.16 7.34
C MET A 76 3.86 0.01 7.24
N THR A 77 4.62 -1.04 7.57
CA THR A 77 6.08 -1.03 7.47
C THR A 77 6.53 -0.76 6.04
N ARG A 78 5.87 -1.37 5.05
CA ARG A 78 6.17 -1.15 3.62
C ARG A 78 5.78 0.25 3.17
N LEU A 79 4.59 0.73 3.54
CA LEU A 79 4.14 2.08 3.17
C LEU A 79 5.09 3.16 3.75
N ARG A 80 5.58 2.97 4.98
CA ARG A 80 6.62 3.84 5.56
C ARG A 80 7.93 3.80 4.78
N LEU A 81 8.35 2.63 4.30
CA LEU A 81 9.55 2.50 3.47
C LEU A 81 9.36 3.25 2.14
N VAL A 82 8.22 3.09 1.47
CA VAL A 82 7.91 3.82 0.23
C VAL A 82 7.97 5.32 0.45
N LEU A 83 7.34 5.84 1.51
CA LEU A 83 7.37 7.27 1.81
C LEU A 83 8.80 7.77 2.09
N LYS A 84 9.62 7.00 2.81
CA LYS A 84 11.04 7.34 3.01
C LYS A 84 11.80 7.40 1.69
N LEU A 85 11.58 6.43 0.80
CA LEU A 85 12.21 6.39 -0.52
C LEU A 85 11.76 7.58 -1.39
N ALA A 86 10.46 7.87 -1.40
CA ALA A 86 9.90 9.01 -2.12
C ALA A 86 10.46 10.35 -1.60
N GLY A 87 10.64 10.47 -0.28
CA GLY A 87 11.31 11.62 0.34
C GLY A 87 12.78 11.79 -0.08
N SER A 88 13.43 10.70 -0.50
CA SER A 88 14.78 10.71 -1.10
C SER A 88 14.76 10.80 -2.64
N GLY A 89 13.62 11.07 -3.26
CA GLY A 89 13.46 11.14 -4.72
C GLY A 89 13.37 9.79 -5.43
N ILE A 90 13.32 8.68 -4.69
CA ILE A 90 13.19 7.32 -5.22
C ILE A 90 11.71 6.94 -5.21
N PHE A 91 11.09 6.99 -6.38
CA PHE A 91 9.70 6.58 -6.57
C PHE A 91 9.66 5.07 -6.82
N VAL A 92 8.80 4.35 -6.09
CA VAL A 92 8.69 2.89 -6.19
C VAL A 92 7.26 2.48 -6.47
N LEU A 93 7.10 1.38 -7.21
CA LEU A 93 5.82 0.76 -7.54
C LEU A 93 5.67 -0.57 -6.81
N PHE A 94 4.43 -0.92 -6.48
CA PHE A 94 4.08 -2.23 -5.94
C PHE A 94 3.91 -3.23 -7.08
N GLY A 95 4.58 -4.37 -7.00
CA GLY A 95 4.53 -5.46 -8.00
C GLY A 95 3.23 -6.27 -8.02
N GLY A 96 2.12 -5.70 -7.55
CA GLY A 96 0.82 -6.34 -7.42
C GLY A 96 0.47 -6.83 -6.01
N PRO A 97 -0.78 -7.26 -5.79
CA PRO A 97 -1.30 -7.58 -4.46
C PRO A 97 -0.54 -8.76 -3.85
N GLY A 98 0.22 -8.49 -2.80
CA GLY A 98 1.02 -9.49 -2.08
C GLY A 98 2.47 -9.64 -2.56
N ASN A 99 2.86 -9.01 -3.66
CA ASN A 99 4.24 -9.04 -4.16
C ASN A 99 5.08 -7.89 -3.60
N LEU A 100 6.27 -8.27 -3.12
CA LEU A 100 6.99 -7.62 -2.03
C LEU A 100 8.18 -6.77 -2.48
N PHE A 101 8.31 -6.50 -3.78
CA PHE A 101 9.47 -5.79 -4.29
C PHE A 101 9.08 -4.38 -4.75
N PRO A 102 9.47 -3.33 -4.01
CA PRO A 102 9.40 -1.99 -4.54
C PRO A 102 10.29 -1.91 -5.76
N ILE A 103 9.69 -1.80 -6.95
CA ILE A 103 10.45 -1.62 -8.18
C ILE A 103 10.59 -0.10 -8.39
N PRO A 104 11.81 0.43 -8.53
CA PRO A 104 12.00 1.81 -8.92
C PRO A 104 11.14 2.18 -10.14
N GLY A 105 10.38 3.27 -10.06
CA GLY A 105 9.44 3.70 -11.11
C GLY A 105 10.09 3.85 -12.48
N PHE A 106 11.38 4.22 -12.52
CA PHE A 106 12.16 4.31 -13.76
C PHE A 106 12.39 2.95 -14.44
N LEU A 107 12.47 1.85 -13.68
CA LEU A 107 12.60 0.50 -14.26
C LEU A 107 11.30 0.02 -14.89
N VAL A 108 10.15 0.57 -14.49
CA VAL A 108 8.85 0.16 -15.05
C VAL A 108 8.68 0.63 -16.50
N HIS A 109 9.30 1.73 -16.91
CA HIS A 109 9.39 2.11 -18.32
C HIS A 109 10.16 1.10 -19.17
N ILE A 110 11.11 0.39 -18.56
CA ILE A 110 11.92 -0.66 -19.22
C ILE A 110 11.11 -1.96 -19.30
N PHE A 111 10.35 -2.31 -18.25
CA PHE A 111 9.56 -3.54 -18.21
C PHE A 111 8.23 -3.48 -18.97
N LYS A 112 7.59 -2.31 -19.11
CA LYS A 112 6.30 -2.18 -19.83
C LYS A 112 6.44 -2.14 -21.35
N GLY A 113 7.66 -2.20 -21.88
CA GLY A 113 7.92 -2.06 -23.31
C GLY A 113 7.64 -0.62 -23.74
N THR A 114 8.63 0.02 -24.36
CA THR A 114 8.46 1.31 -25.03
C THR A 114 7.20 1.33 -25.91
N PRO A 115 6.17 2.16 -25.62
CA PRO A 115 5.29 2.59 -26.68
C PRO A 115 6.13 3.51 -27.55
N HIS A 116 6.40 3.07 -28.78
CA HIS A 116 7.15 3.77 -29.82
C HIS A 116 7.40 5.27 -29.57
N ALA A 117 8.66 5.62 -29.36
CA ALA A 117 9.15 6.90 -29.84
C ALA A 117 8.99 6.89 -31.37
N LYS A 118 7.91 7.52 -31.86
CA LYS A 118 7.89 8.08 -33.21
C LYS A 118 8.54 9.44 -33.11
N HIS A 119 9.79 9.53 -33.54
CA HIS A 119 10.37 10.77 -34.03
C HIS A 119 11.31 10.46 -35.18
#